data_AF-A0A2E4Y3G9-F1
#
_entry.id   AF-A0A2E4Y3G9-F1
#
_cell.length_a   1.000
_cell.length_b   1.000
_cell.length_c   1.000
_cell.angle_alpha   90.00
_cell.angle_beta   90.00
_cell.angle_gamma   90.00
#
_symmetry.space_group_name_H-M   'P 1'
#
loop_
_entity.id
_entity.type
_entity.pdbx_description
1 polymer ?
#
loop_
_entity_poly.entity_id
_entity_poly.type
_entity_poly.pdbx_seq_one_letter_code
_entity_poly.pdbx_strand_id
1 'polypeptide(L)'
;MDSNFTEWLSLLGRWAHIIFGIAWIGSSFFFNWLDIHFKPPQSPNKGVTGELFLVHGGGYYQIQKKLFGSEKTPGILHWFKWEAAWTLISGYFLLGLIYYSTSGNYLIDTDVSSLTHGEAVLLSMGTLVLSWFLYDGIWRFFGQRSFLPHLLTFFLILGASSFFVKNLSGRAAYIHLGIMLATWMVLNVWVHIIPAQKKMLQQAEEGATVDHSLGKHGANRSKQNNYFTLPVIFTMISHHYPQTYGHELLWPILLLLITLGVLIRHYFNIRHVKDKRKGWILIVVGALVITLISLTRPPSIEKPSKTMQPKAILPEVQKKDIKADVDPITKAAKVPVKEAKSAELFDLTGTVYFKGSPPETKVIRLPKKCKSSQGSIVYDNRVLVQKGKLKNAIVWVLKGHEQIKVSPPPLKPFELDQKDCIYKPRVAAVRAGQPVTFINSDSFFHNVKTKAKLNKSFNIGMPKKDSRITKTFLKEEIVIKAKCSVHPWMRASIAVFKHPFFSMTDQNGSFKIKGLPKGSYTVRSWHEVYGVIDQTISLPKKGGNTLSFSYENK
;
A
#
# COMPACT_ATOMS: atom_id res chain seq x y z
N MET A 1 12.55 14.39 -11.43
CA MET A 1 13.11 14.51 -10.07
C MET A 1 13.80 13.21 -9.72
N ASP A 2 14.94 13.26 -9.03
CA ASP A 2 15.63 12.05 -8.55
C ASP A 2 14.71 11.25 -7.63
N SER A 3 14.60 9.94 -7.84
CA SER A 3 13.69 9.04 -7.10
C SER A 3 13.95 9.09 -5.59
N ASN A 4 15.20 9.29 -5.17
CA ASN A 4 15.56 9.39 -3.76
C ASN A 4 15.00 10.68 -3.12
N PHE A 5 14.98 11.79 -3.85
CA PHE A 5 14.49 13.07 -3.32
C PHE A 5 12.98 13.02 -3.05
N THR A 6 12.20 12.46 -3.99
CA THR A 6 10.74 12.30 -3.81
C THR A 6 10.40 11.35 -2.65
N GLU A 7 11.21 10.31 -2.41
CA GLU A 7 11.06 9.42 -1.26
C GLU A 7 11.26 10.17 0.07
N TRP A 8 12.34 10.96 0.19
CA TRP A 8 12.59 11.79 1.37
C TRP A 8 11.50 12.85 1.59
N LEU A 9 11.07 13.50 0.52
CA LEU A 9 10.02 14.51 0.60
C LEU A 9 8.68 13.91 1.06
N SER A 10 8.35 12.72 0.57
CA SER A 10 7.17 11.96 1.02
C SER A 10 7.27 11.58 2.50
N LEU A 11 8.45 11.13 2.95
CA LEU A 11 8.67 10.81 4.36
C LEU A 11 8.50 12.04 5.26
N LEU A 12 9.21 13.13 4.95
CA LEU A 12 9.16 14.37 5.73
C LEU A 12 7.75 14.97 5.75
N GLY A 13 7.06 14.98 4.60
CA GLY A 13 5.69 15.44 4.52
C GLY A 13 4.73 14.63 5.40
N ARG A 14 4.84 13.29 5.38
CA ARG A 14 4.03 12.40 6.24
C ARG A 14 4.33 12.61 7.72
N TRP A 15 5.60 12.75 8.05
CA TRP A 15 6.02 12.96 9.43
C TRP A 15 5.47 14.28 9.99
N ALA A 16 5.64 15.37 9.25
CA ALA A 16 5.06 16.68 9.58
C ALA A 16 3.53 16.60 9.71
N HIS A 17 2.85 15.97 8.76
CA HIS A 17 1.39 15.84 8.77
C HIS A 17 0.87 15.11 10.02
N ILE A 18 1.53 14.02 10.44
CA ILE A 18 1.17 13.29 11.66
C ILE A 18 1.37 14.17 12.90
N ILE A 19 2.48 14.91 12.98
CA ILE A 19 2.76 15.81 14.13
C ILE A 19 1.65 16.87 14.24
N PHE A 20 1.32 17.55 13.15
CA PHE A 20 0.26 18.57 13.15
C PHE A 20 -1.12 17.95 13.45
N GLY A 21 -1.42 16.78 12.89
CA GLY A 21 -2.66 16.06 13.15
C GLY A 21 -2.82 15.67 14.63
N ILE A 22 -1.76 15.21 15.28
CA ILE A 22 -1.75 14.92 16.73
C ILE A 22 -1.98 16.20 17.53
N ALA A 23 -1.29 17.29 17.21
CA ALA A 23 -1.45 18.56 17.92
C ALA A 23 -2.90 19.08 17.80
N TRP A 24 -3.50 19.00 16.61
CA TRP A 24 -4.85 19.50 16.37
C TRP A 24 -5.95 18.61 16.95
N ILE A 25 -5.92 17.31 16.66
CA ILE A 25 -6.94 16.38 17.15
C ILE A 25 -6.81 16.16 18.65
N GLY A 26 -5.57 16.10 19.16
CA GLY A 26 -5.28 16.01 20.58
C GLY A 26 -5.85 17.20 21.37
N SER A 27 -5.56 18.44 20.93
CA SER A 27 -6.13 19.64 21.53
C SER A 27 -7.66 19.65 21.44
N SER A 28 -8.23 19.24 20.30
CA SER A 28 -9.69 19.13 20.14
C SER A 28 -10.33 18.16 21.13
N PHE A 29 -9.73 16.99 21.36
CA PHE A 29 -10.23 16.05 22.38
C PHE A 29 -10.07 16.59 23.79
N PHE A 30 -8.97 17.27 24.08
CA PHE A 30 -8.73 17.89 25.37
C PHE A 30 -9.76 18.99 25.67
N PHE A 31 -10.04 19.90 24.74
CA PHE A 31 -11.05 20.95 24.93
C PHE A 31 -12.47 20.41 25.09
N ASN A 32 -12.85 19.42 24.27
CA ASN A 32 -14.14 18.76 24.46
C ASN A 32 -14.24 18.07 25.83
N TRP A 33 -13.14 17.50 26.32
CA TRP A 33 -13.09 16.93 27.66
C TRP A 33 -13.23 18.02 28.73
N LEU A 34 -12.50 19.14 28.62
CA LEU A 34 -12.63 20.29 29.53
C LEU A 34 -14.07 20.79 29.62
N ASP A 35 -14.70 21.04 28.47
CA ASP A 35 -16.07 21.57 28.38
C ASP A 35 -17.11 20.68 29.05
N ILE A 36 -16.88 19.37 29.08
CA ILE A 36 -17.77 18.41 29.72
C ILE A 36 -17.53 18.32 31.24
N HIS A 37 -16.33 18.63 31.73
CA HIS A 37 -15.92 18.40 33.12
C HIS A 37 -15.89 19.66 33.98
N PHE A 38 -16.06 20.86 33.40
CA PHE A 38 -16.26 22.08 34.20
C PHE A 38 -17.44 21.92 35.17
N LYS A 39 -17.18 22.20 36.44
CA LYS A 39 -18.19 22.27 37.50
C LYS A 39 -18.47 23.73 37.84
N PRO A 40 -19.61 24.07 38.46
CA PRO A 40 -19.80 25.39 39.04
C PRO A 40 -18.62 25.75 39.97
N PRO A 41 -18.16 27.01 39.97
CA PRO A 41 -17.01 27.42 40.79
C PRO A 41 -17.32 27.22 42.28
N GLN A 42 -16.33 26.75 43.06
CA GLN A 42 -16.53 26.48 44.49
C GLN A 42 -16.80 27.75 45.30
N SER A 43 -16.20 28.86 44.87
CA SER A 43 -16.46 30.20 45.41
C SER A 43 -16.99 31.10 44.30
N PRO A 44 -18.05 31.90 44.55
CA PRO A 44 -18.57 32.82 43.55
C PRO A 44 -17.48 33.82 43.12
N ASN A 45 -17.01 33.68 41.88
CA ASN A 45 -16.07 34.61 41.28
C ASN A 45 -16.72 35.25 40.04
N LYS A 46 -16.56 36.57 39.90
CA LYS A 46 -17.29 37.35 38.89
C LYS A 46 -16.92 36.83 37.49
N GLY A 47 -17.94 36.49 36.70
CA GLY A 47 -17.76 36.06 35.31
C GLY A 47 -17.27 34.62 35.10
N VAL A 48 -16.96 33.87 36.17
CA VAL A 48 -16.56 32.46 36.07
C VAL A 48 -17.81 31.59 35.94
N THR A 49 -17.90 30.88 34.82
CA THR A 49 -19.03 29.97 34.54
C THR A 49 -18.75 28.52 34.91
N GLY A 50 -17.47 28.18 35.06
CA GLY A 50 -17.07 26.85 35.51
C GLY A 50 -15.60 26.78 35.85
N GLU A 51 -15.27 25.78 36.66
CA GLU A 51 -13.95 25.54 37.22
C GLU A 51 -13.59 24.05 37.17
N LEU A 52 -12.30 23.78 36.96
CA LEU A 52 -11.75 22.44 36.90
C LEU A 52 -10.32 22.42 37.45
N PHE A 53 -10.00 21.37 38.19
CA PHE A 53 -8.66 21.15 38.75
C PHE A 53 -8.00 19.95 38.06
N LEU A 54 -6.75 20.12 37.62
CA LEU A 54 -5.99 19.10 36.89
C LEU A 54 -4.64 18.85 37.57
N VAL A 55 -4.25 17.61 37.79
CA VAL A 55 -2.92 17.27 38.30
C VAL A 55 -1.97 17.00 37.14
N HIS A 56 -0.82 17.68 37.12
CA HIS A 56 0.28 17.37 36.20
C HIS A 56 1.59 17.98 36.70
N GLY A 57 2.73 17.33 36.38
CA GLY A 57 4.07 17.88 36.68
C GLY A 57 4.39 18.11 38.15
N GLY A 58 3.80 17.33 39.07
CA GLY A 58 4.03 17.46 40.52
C GLY A 58 3.17 18.53 41.22
N GLY A 59 2.28 19.21 40.50
CA GLY A 59 1.31 20.17 41.07
C GLY A 59 -0.09 20.01 40.50
N TYR A 60 -0.95 20.99 40.76
CA TYR A 60 -2.28 21.08 40.16
C TYR A 60 -2.52 22.43 39.49
N TYR A 61 -3.25 22.42 38.38
CA TYR A 61 -3.73 23.57 37.64
C TYR A 61 -5.19 23.82 37.99
N GLN A 62 -5.55 25.08 38.24
CA GLN A 62 -6.94 25.54 38.35
C GLN A 62 -7.31 26.24 37.05
N ILE A 63 -8.21 25.65 36.28
CA ILE A 63 -8.70 26.20 35.02
C ILE A 63 -10.09 26.76 35.25
N GLN A 64 -10.27 28.04 34.93
CA GLN A 64 -11.56 28.73 35.01
C GLN A 64 -12.03 29.14 33.61
N LYS A 65 -13.29 28.82 33.29
CA LYS A 65 -13.94 29.26 32.06
C LYS A 65 -14.71 30.55 32.31
N LYS A 66 -14.22 31.64 31.73
CA LYS A 66 -14.86 32.96 31.77
C LYS A 66 -15.55 33.27 30.45
N LEU A 67 -16.71 33.91 30.50
CA LEU A 67 -17.37 34.46 29.31
C LEU A 67 -16.75 35.81 28.94
N PHE A 68 -16.62 36.09 27.64
CA PHE A 68 -16.23 37.41 27.16
C PHE A 68 -17.19 38.49 27.68
N GLY A 69 -16.65 39.65 28.07
CA GLY A 69 -17.41 40.78 28.61
C GLY A 69 -17.73 40.69 30.10
N SER A 70 -17.35 39.61 30.77
CA SER A 70 -17.60 39.46 32.21
C SER A 70 -16.56 40.18 33.09
N GLU A 71 -15.33 40.29 32.59
CA GLU A 71 -14.20 41.02 33.16
C GLU A 71 -13.27 41.49 32.03
N LYS A 72 -12.25 42.30 32.35
CA LYS A 72 -11.22 42.71 31.39
C LYS A 72 -10.50 41.48 30.83
N THR A 73 -10.52 41.32 29.52
CA THR A 73 -9.85 40.19 28.86
C THR A 73 -8.32 40.29 29.06
N PRO A 74 -7.62 39.17 29.38
CA PRO A 74 -6.16 39.15 29.47
C PRO A 74 -5.49 39.57 28.17
N GLY A 75 -4.31 40.20 28.27
CA GLY A 75 -3.59 40.74 27.10
C GLY A 75 -3.02 39.69 26.14
N ILE A 76 -2.87 38.42 26.56
CA ILE A 76 -2.36 37.34 25.71
C ILE A 76 -3.35 36.19 25.71
N LEU A 77 -3.97 35.94 24.54
CA LEU A 77 -4.83 34.79 24.29
C LEU A 77 -4.17 33.87 23.25
N HIS A 78 -4.08 32.58 23.57
CA HIS A 78 -3.62 31.58 22.61
C HIS A 78 -4.78 31.11 21.72
N TRP A 79 -4.52 31.02 20.41
CA TRP A 79 -5.52 30.66 19.41
C TRP A 79 -5.16 29.34 18.70
N PHE A 80 -5.95 28.31 18.94
CA PHE A 80 -5.80 26.97 18.34
C PHE A 80 -6.31 26.93 16.89
N LYS A 81 -5.62 27.63 16.00
CA LYS A 81 -5.96 27.71 14.56
C LYS A 81 -4.86 27.17 13.65
N TRP A 82 -3.62 27.21 14.12
CA TRP A 82 -2.44 26.89 13.31
C TRP A 82 -2.22 25.38 13.20
N GLU A 83 -2.55 24.62 14.24
CA GLU A 83 -2.51 23.16 14.24
C GLU A 83 -3.44 22.60 13.17
N ALA A 84 -4.66 23.16 13.10
CA ALA A 84 -5.65 22.84 12.07
C ALA A 84 -5.16 23.22 10.67
N ALA A 85 -4.65 24.45 10.50
CA ALA A 85 -4.15 24.94 9.21
C ALA A 85 -2.97 24.11 8.69
N TRP A 86 -1.97 23.84 9.53
CA TRP A 86 -0.79 23.06 9.13
C TRP A 86 -1.11 21.60 8.86
N THR A 87 -2.10 21.02 9.56
CA THR A 87 -2.62 19.69 9.21
C THR A 87 -3.20 19.70 7.79
N LEU A 88 -3.99 20.72 7.43
CA LEU A 88 -4.55 20.83 6.09
C LEU A 88 -3.47 21.04 5.02
N ILE A 89 -2.57 22.00 5.24
CA ILE A 89 -1.50 22.35 4.29
C ILE A 89 -0.63 21.13 4.01
N SER A 90 -0.16 20.44 5.06
CA SER A 90 0.62 19.21 4.92
C SER A 90 -0.18 18.08 4.27
N GLY A 91 -1.49 17.99 4.52
CA GLY A 91 -2.38 17.02 3.89
C GLY A 91 -2.55 17.25 2.38
N TYR A 92 -2.81 18.48 1.94
CA TYR A 92 -2.92 18.84 0.52
C TYR A 92 -1.56 18.75 -0.19
N PHE A 93 -0.47 19.05 0.51
CA PHE A 93 0.88 18.79 0.02
C PHE A 93 1.08 17.30 -0.29
N LEU A 94 0.68 16.41 0.63
CA LEU A 94 0.75 14.97 0.42
C LEU A 94 -0.21 14.47 -0.66
N LEU A 95 -1.40 15.07 -0.78
CA LEU A 95 -2.33 14.79 -1.87
C LEU A 95 -1.68 15.09 -3.22
N GLY A 96 -1.11 16.29 -3.38
CA GLY A 96 -0.37 16.68 -4.58
C GLY A 96 0.81 15.77 -4.87
N LEU A 97 1.65 15.52 -3.87
CA LEU A 97 2.85 14.70 -4.01
C LEU A 97 2.55 13.24 -4.34
N ILE A 98 1.61 12.61 -3.65
CA ILE A 98 1.39 11.15 -3.75
C ILE A 98 0.31 10.80 -4.77
N TYR A 99 -0.75 11.60 -4.90
CA TYR A 99 -1.89 11.22 -5.74
C TYR A 99 -1.88 11.96 -7.08
N TYR A 100 -1.44 13.22 -7.11
CA TYR A 100 -1.43 14.00 -8.35
C TYR A 100 -0.10 13.88 -9.11
N SER A 101 1.06 13.79 -8.45
CA SER A 101 2.35 13.78 -9.17
C SER A 101 2.78 12.41 -9.74
N THR A 102 2.31 11.29 -9.19
CA THR A 102 2.82 9.94 -9.52
C THR A 102 2.17 9.30 -10.76
N SER A 103 1.94 10.07 -11.83
CA SER A 103 1.29 9.62 -13.08
C SER A 103 -0.10 8.96 -12.86
N GLY A 104 -0.79 9.29 -11.76
CA GLY A 104 -2.12 8.79 -11.46
C GLY A 104 -2.22 7.37 -10.88
N ASN A 105 -1.10 6.65 -10.69
CA ASN A 105 -1.11 5.24 -10.24
C ASN A 105 -1.77 4.99 -8.86
N TYR A 106 -1.86 6.01 -8.02
CA TYR A 106 -2.59 5.93 -6.75
C TYR A 106 -3.97 6.58 -6.81
N LEU A 107 -4.24 7.45 -7.78
CA LEU A 107 -5.48 8.21 -7.92
C LEU A 107 -6.54 7.44 -8.72
N ILE A 108 -6.16 6.86 -9.85
CA ILE A 108 -7.07 6.20 -10.80
C ILE A 108 -6.85 4.69 -10.78
N ASP A 109 -7.95 3.96 -10.92
CA ASP A 109 -7.99 2.56 -11.27
C ASP A 109 -8.78 2.41 -12.57
N THR A 110 -8.15 1.85 -13.61
CA THR A 110 -8.77 1.72 -14.95
C THR A 110 -9.91 0.71 -14.99
N ASP A 111 -9.97 -0.20 -14.01
CA ASP A 111 -11.09 -1.12 -13.87
C ASP A 111 -12.32 -0.46 -13.21
N VAL A 112 -12.12 0.75 -12.64
CA VAL A 112 -13.17 1.54 -11.98
C VAL A 112 -13.64 2.69 -12.88
N SER A 113 -12.70 3.42 -13.49
CA SER A 113 -13.00 4.62 -14.26
C SER A 113 -12.07 4.79 -15.47
N SER A 114 -12.63 5.27 -16.58
CA SER A 114 -11.90 5.59 -17.81
C SER A 114 -11.36 7.03 -17.85
N LEU A 115 -11.44 7.77 -16.74
CA LEU A 115 -10.93 9.14 -16.65
C LEU A 115 -9.43 9.19 -16.93
N THR A 116 -9.01 10.21 -17.67
CA THR A 116 -7.60 10.55 -17.80
C THR A 116 -7.05 11.08 -16.48
N HIS A 117 -5.73 11.08 -16.35
CA HIS A 117 -5.07 11.61 -15.16
C HIS A 117 -5.46 13.05 -14.84
N GLY A 118 -5.45 13.94 -15.85
CA GLY A 118 -5.83 15.35 -15.68
C GLY A 118 -7.29 15.52 -15.25
N GLU A 119 -8.21 14.78 -15.87
CA GLU A 119 -9.63 14.80 -15.50
C GLU A 119 -9.85 14.33 -14.06
N ALA A 120 -9.19 13.25 -13.63
CA ALA A 120 -9.33 12.77 -12.26
C ALA A 120 -8.78 13.76 -11.23
N VAL A 121 -7.69 14.47 -11.54
CA VAL A 121 -7.15 15.54 -10.68
C VAL A 121 -8.16 16.70 -10.59
N LEU A 122 -8.68 17.17 -11.72
CA LEU A 122 -9.68 18.24 -11.75
C LEU A 122 -10.96 17.83 -11.01
N LEU A 123 -11.44 16.60 -11.23
CA LEU A 123 -12.62 16.05 -10.57
C LEU A 123 -12.41 15.97 -9.05
N SER A 124 -11.23 15.51 -8.63
CA SER A 124 -10.84 15.43 -7.22
C SER A 124 -10.83 16.81 -6.57
N MET A 125 -10.12 17.79 -7.15
CA MET A 125 -10.05 19.16 -6.64
C MET A 125 -11.43 19.83 -6.61
N GLY A 126 -12.17 19.74 -7.73
CA GLY A 126 -13.50 20.32 -7.87
C GLY A 126 -14.48 19.76 -6.84
N THR A 127 -14.43 18.45 -6.59
CA THR A 127 -15.31 17.80 -5.59
C THR A 127 -14.94 18.23 -4.17
N LEU A 128 -13.66 18.32 -3.83
CA LEU A 128 -13.22 18.78 -2.50
C LEU A 128 -13.70 20.22 -2.24
N VAL A 129 -13.59 21.12 -3.22
CA VAL A 129 -14.07 22.51 -3.10
C VAL A 129 -15.60 22.57 -3.03
N LEU A 130 -16.30 21.95 -3.98
CA LEU A 130 -17.77 21.96 -4.06
C LEU A 130 -18.40 21.39 -2.79
N SER A 131 -17.83 20.31 -2.25
CA SER A 131 -18.35 19.65 -1.06
C SER A 131 -18.47 20.60 0.14
N TRP A 132 -17.53 21.53 0.28
CA TRP A 132 -17.56 22.50 1.38
C TRP A 132 -18.69 23.50 1.20
N PHE A 133 -18.90 24.03 -0.01
CA PHE A 133 -20.01 24.96 -0.27
C PHE A 133 -21.37 24.30 -0.03
N LEU A 134 -21.52 23.03 -0.44
CA LEU A 134 -22.74 22.26 -0.18
C LEU A 134 -22.95 22.05 1.32
N TYR A 135 -21.92 21.59 2.02
CA TYR A 135 -21.95 21.38 3.47
C TYR A 135 -22.24 22.69 4.22
N ASP A 136 -21.53 23.76 3.91
CA ASP A 136 -21.69 25.05 4.58
C ASP A 136 -23.07 25.66 4.30
N GLY A 137 -23.53 25.56 3.05
CA GLY A 137 -24.86 26.02 2.63
C GLY A 137 -25.99 25.34 3.42
N ILE A 138 -25.92 24.01 3.61
CA ILE A 138 -26.89 23.26 4.43
C ILE A 138 -27.01 23.89 5.82
N TRP A 139 -25.88 24.14 6.47
CA TRP A 139 -25.86 24.62 7.86
C TRP A 139 -26.16 26.11 7.99
N ARG A 140 -25.86 26.93 6.99
CA ARG A 140 -26.26 28.34 6.95
C ARG A 140 -27.75 28.50 6.72
N PHE A 141 -28.35 27.65 5.88
CA PHE A 141 -29.76 27.73 5.54
C PHE A 141 -30.67 27.17 6.65
N PHE A 142 -30.40 25.94 7.12
CA PHE A 142 -31.27 25.28 8.10
C PHE A 142 -30.88 25.56 9.56
N GLY A 143 -29.63 25.97 9.81
CA GLY A 143 -29.12 26.20 11.16
C GLY A 143 -29.18 24.93 12.02
N GLN A 144 -29.50 25.09 13.31
CA GLN A 144 -29.67 23.98 14.28
C GLN A 144 -31.14 23.82 14.70
N ARG A 145 -32.08 24.32 13.90
CA ARG A 145 -33.51 24.37 14.27
C ARG A 145 -34.19 23.01 14.22
N SER A 146 -33.61 22.04 13.51
CA SER A 146 -34.19 20.71 13.33
C SER A 146 -33.10 19.66 13.09
N PHE A 147 -33.51 18.39 12.99
CA PHE A 147 -32.62 17.28 12.65
C PHE A 147 -32.24 17.25 11.15
N LEU A 148 -32.98 17.96 10.29
CA LEU A 148 -32.80 17.95 8.84
C LEU A 148 -31.36 18.21 8.34
N PRO A 149 -30.63 19.25 8.78
CA PRO A 149 -29.26 19.50 8.31
C PRO A 149 -28.28 18.37 8.64
N HIS A 150 -28.52 17.62 9.72
CA HIS A 150 -27.73 16.44 10.05
C HIS A 150 -27.97 15.32 9.02
N LEU A 151 -29.24 15.08 8.68
CA LEU A 151 -29.63 14.10 7.66
C LEU A 151 -29.05 14.46 6.27
N LEU A 152 -29.16 15.73 5.87
CA LEU A 152 -28.60 16.21 4.61
C LEU A 152 -27.07 16.07 4.56
N THR A 153 -26.38 16.36 5.67
CA THR A 153 -24.93 16.16 5.79
C THR A 153 -24.56 14.68 5.67
N PHE A 154 -25.34 13.78 6.29
CA PHE A 154 -25.13 12.33 6.16
C PHE A 154 -25.28 11.86 4.72
N PHE A 155 -26.33 12.29 4.02
CA PHE A 155 -26.52 11.96 2.61
C PHE A 155 -25.46 12.58 1.70
N LEU A 156 -24.95 13.77 2.03
CA LEU A 156 -23.82 14.37 1.32
C LEU A 156 -22.56 13.51 1.47
N ILE A 157 -22.25 13.03 2.67
CA ILE A 157 -21.12 12.11 2.92
C ILE A 157 -21.32 10.79 2.17
N LEU A 158 -22.54 10.24 2.17
CA LEU A 158 -22.88 9.02 1.45
C LEU A 158 -22.71 9.20 -0.06
N GLY A 159 -23.23 10.30 -0.61
CA GLY A 159 -23.10 10.68 -2.02
C GLY A 159 -21.65 10.86 -2.42
N ALA A 160 -20.86 11.60 -1.64
CA ALA A 160 -19.43 11.78 -1.87
C ALA A 160 -18.66 10.46 -1.80
N SER A 161 -19.00 9.58 -0.84
CA SER A 161 -18.38 8.25 -0.71
C SER A 161 -18.64 7.40 -1.95
N SER A 162 -19.90 7.35 -2.40
CA SER A 162 -20.30 6.63 -3.62
C SER A 162 -19.61 7.21 -4.86
N PHE A 163 -19.57 8.54 -4.96
CA PHE A 163 -18.91 9.25 -6.05
C PHE A 163 -17.42 8.94 -6.11
N PHE A 164 -16.69 9.04 -5.00
CA PHE A 164 -15.26 8.75 -4.99
C PHE A 164 -14.96 7.28 -5.31
N VAL A 165 -15.74 6.34 -4.78
CA VAL A 165 -15.55 4.90 -5.06
C VAL A 165 -15.80 4.55 -6.53
N LYS A 166 -16.70 5.26 -7.21
CA LYS A 166 -17.01 5.02 -8.63
C LYS A 166 -16.03 5.69 -9.60
N ASN A 167 -15.30 6.71 -9.16
CA ASN A 167 -14.46 7.53 -10.05
C ASN A 167 -12.97 7.44 -9.76
N LEU A 168 -12.58 7.05 -8.54
CA LEU A 168 -11.19 6.98 -8.09
C LEU A 168 -10.84 5.55 -7.67
N SER A 169 -9.54 5.26 -7.56
CA SER A 169 -9.09 3.99 -6.96
C SER A 169 -9.65 3.85 -5.54
N GLY A 170 -9.94 2.63 -5.08
CA GLY A 170 -10.50 2.43 -3.73
C GLY A 170 -9.64 3.06 -2.62
N ARG A 171 -8.30 3.00 -2.79
CA ARG A 171 -7.34 3.67 -1.90
C ARG A 171 -7.49 5.19 -1.94
N ALA A 172 -7.59 5.78 -3.14
CA ALA A 172 -7.81 7.21 -3.27
C ALA A 172 -9.15 7.63 -2.68
N ALA A 173 -10.23 6.87 -2.91
CA ALA A 173 -11.56 7.20 -2.45
C ALA A 173 -11.64 7.39 -0.92
N TYR A 174 -11.03 6.48 -0.15
CA TYR A 174 -10.98 6.59 1.31
C TYR A 174 -10.23 7.85 1.77
N ILE A 175 -9.06 8.10 1.17
CA ILE A 175 -8.23 9.27 1.52
C ILE A 175 -8.91 10.58 1.13
N HIS A 176 -9.53 10.65 -0.06
CA HIS A 176 -10.24 11.83 -0.52
C HIS A 176 -11.44 12.16 0.37
N LEU A 177 -12.18 11.15 0.83
CA LEU A 177 -13.25 11.36 1.78
C LEU A 177 -12.72 11.93 3.12
N GLY A 178 -11.59 11.42 3.60
CA GLY A 178 -10.95 11.98 4.80
C GLY A 178 -10.48 13.43 4.60
N ILE A 179 -9.89 13.75 3.44
CA ILE A 179 -9.46 15.12 3.10
C ILE A 179 -10.66 16.05 3.02
N MET A 180 -11.77 15.60 2.44
CA MET A 180 -13.03 16.33 2.35
C MET A 180 -13.53 16.71 3.76
N LEU A 181 -13.66 15.73 4.64
CA LEU A 181 -14.10 15.95 6.02
C LEU A 181 -13.13 16.85 6.80
N ALA A 182 -11.82 16.65 6.67
CA ALA A 182 -10.81 17.50 7.29
C ALA A 182 -10.88 18.94 6.76
N THR A 183 -11.14 19.14 5.47
CA THR A 183 -11.32 20.47 4.86
C THR A 183 -12.52 21.18 5.47
N TRP A 184 -13.66 20.49 5.60
CA TRP A 184 -14.83 21.05 6.30
C TRP A 184 -14.50 21.46 7.73
N MET A 185 -13.76 20.61 8.44
CA MET A 185 -13.37 20.87 9.83
C MET A 185 -12.47 22.10 9.97
N VAL A 186 -11.46 22.25 9.11
CA VAL A 186 -10.55 23.40 9.15
C VAL A 186 -11.28 24.68 8.73
N LEU A 187 -12.12 24.63 7.70
CA LEU A 187 -12.89 25.80 7.29
C LEU A 187 -13.93 26.21 8.34
N ASN A 188 -14.51 25.27 9.10
CA ASN A 188 -15.30 25.62 10.29
C ASN A 188 -14.49 26.44 11.30
N VAL A 189 -13.22 26.11 11.54
CA VAL A 189 -12.34 26.87 12.44
C VAL A 189 -12.11 28.28 11.90
N TRP A 190 -11.69 28.39 10.65
CA TRP A 190 -11.22 29.66 10.08
C TRP A 190 -12.34 30.60 9.62
N VAL A 191 -13.48 30.07 9.17
CA VAL A 191 -14.60 30.87 8.63
C VAL A 191 -15.65 31.16 9.70
N HIS A 192 -15.91 30.24 10.63
CA HIS A 192 -17.02 30.37 11.57
C HIS A 192 -16.60 30.54 13.03
N ILE A 193 -15.63 29.76 13.52
CA ILE A 193 -15.28 29.74 14.95
C ILE A 193 -14.42 30.95 15.32
N ILE A 194 -13.26 31.12 14.67
CA ILE A 194 -12.30 32.18 15.00
C ILE A 194 -12.90 33.58 14.76
N PRO A 195 -13.58 33.87 13.63
CA PRO A 195 -14.19 35.18 13.42
C PRO A 195 -15.26 35.52 14.45
N ALA A 196 -16.10 34.54 14.84
CA ALA A 196 -17.11 34.73 15.89
C ALA A 196 -16.46 35.07 17.24
N GLN A 197 -15.42 34.33 17.63
CA GLN A 197 -14.67 34.60 18.87
C GLN A 197 -13.99 35.96 18.86
N LYS A 198 -13.37 36.36 17.73
CA LYS A 198 -12.75 37.69 17.58
C LYS A 198 -13.78 38.82 17.70
N LYS A 199 -14.96 38.66 17.10
CA LYS A 199 -16.03 39.66 17.20
C LYS A 199 -16.54 39.82 18.64
N MET A 200 -16.72 38.71 19.36
CA MET A 200 -17.08 38.76 20.79
C MET A 200 -16.00 39.40 21.65
N LEU A 201 -14.72 39.14 21.34
CA LEU A 201 -13.59 39.76 22.02
C LEU A 201 -13.57 41.27 21.81
N GLN A 202 -13.74 41.72 20.56
CA GLN A 202 -13.81 43.14 20.22
C GLN A 202 -14.95 43.84 20.98
N GLN A 203 -16.15 43.24 21.00
CA GLN A 203 -17.28 43.77 21.77
C GLN A 203 -16.95 43.90 23.27
N ALA A 204 -16.25 42.93 23.84
CA ALA A 204 -15.84 42.96 25.23
C ALA A 204 -14.78 44.03 25.52
N GLU A 205 -13.83 44.23 24.62
CA GLU A 205 -12.77 45.25 24.74
C GLU A 205 -13.30 46.68 24.60
N GLU A 206 -14.31 46.87 23.74
CA GLU A 206 -15.00 48.14 23.53
C GLU A 206 -16.03 48.46 24.65
N GLY A 207 -16.22 47.56 25.62
CA GLY A 207 -17.24 47.71 26.66
C GLY A 207 -18.68 47.61 26.15
N ALA A 208 -18.88 47.12 24.93
CA ALA A 208 -20.18 46.89 24.33
C ALA A 208 -20.84 45.61 24.88
N THR A 209 -22.15 45.48 24.72
CA THR A 209 -22.87 44.25 25.05
C THR A 209 -22.41 43.10 24.15
N VAL A 210 -21.83 42.05 24.74
CA VAL A 210 -21.31 40.88 24.01
C VAL A 210 -22.45 40.01 23.49
N ASP A 211 -22.47 39.77 22.18
CA ASP A 211 -23.42 38.86 21.55
C ASP A 211 -22.97 37.40 21.71
N HIS A 212 -23.49 36.74 22.75
CA HIS A 212 -23.19 35.32 23.02
C HIS A 212 -23.80 34.35 21.99
N SER A 213 -24.68 34.80 21.08
CA SER A 213 -25.20 33.95 20.00
C SER A 213 -24.10 33.54 19.01
N LEU A 214 -23.10 34.41 18.80
CA LEU A 214 -21.91 34.14 18.00
C LEU A 214 -21.09 32.97 18.57
N GLY A 215 -20.89 32.97 19.89
CA GLY A 215 -20.19 31.90 20.60
C GLY A 215 -20.93 30.56 20.51
N LYS A 216 -22.27 30.58 20.61
CA LYS A 216 -23.10 29.39 20.40
C LYS A 216 -22.98 28.87 18.96
N HIS A 217 -22.94 29.75 17.97
CA HIS A 217 -22.75 29.37 16.58
C HIS A 217 -21.39 28.68 16.36
N GLY A 218 -20.30 29.26 16.86
CA GLY A 218 -18.97 28.66 16.83
C GLY A 218 -18.91 27.30 17.55
N ALA A 219 -19.51 27.20 18.75
CA ALA A 219 -19.57 25.95 19.51
C ALA A 219 -20.29 24.84 18.73
N ASN A 220 -21.35 25.16 17.98
CA ASN A 220 -22.05 24.20 17.15
C ASN A 220 -21.17 23.65 16.02
N ARG A 221 -20.38 24.50 15.35
CA ARG A 221 -19.41 24.06 14.34
C ARG A 221 -18.30 23.21 14.96
N SER A 222 -17.82 23.57 16.15
CA SER A 222 -16.87 22.75 16.91
C SER A 222 -17.43 21.36 17.24
N LYS A 223 -18.71 21.28 17.64
CA LYS A 223 -19.40 20.01 17.88
C LYS A 223 -19.49 19.14 16.62
N GLN A 224 -19.69 19.73 15.44
CA GLN A 224 -19.67 18.99 14.18
C GLN A 224 -18.27 18.42 13.89
N ASN A 225 -17.21 19.23 14.04
CA ASN A 225 -15.83 18.78 13.91
C ASN A 225 -15.51 17.60 14.83
N ASN A 226 -16.04 17.66 16.05
CA ASN A 226 -15.88 16.61 17.04
C ASN A 226 -16.41 15.25 16.53
N TYR A 227 -17.57 15.22 15.85
CA TYR A 227 -18.12 14.00 15.26
C TYR A 227 -17.35 13.49 14.04
N PHE A 228 -16.76 14.39 13.25
CA PHE A 228 -15.96 14.01 12.08
C PHE A 228 -14.58 13.45 12.43
N THR A 229 -14.10 13.68 13.65
CA THR A 229 -12.72 13.37 14.05
C THR A 229 -12.36 11.89 13.90
N LEU A 230 -13.17 10.96 14.42
CA LEU A 230 -12.87 9.53 14.32
C LEU A 230 -12.98 8.99 12.88
N PRO A 231 -14.00 9.36 12.08
CA PRO A 231 -14.03 9.08 10.64
C PRO A 231 -12.80 9.57 9.89
N VAL A 232 -12.32 10.80 10.16
CA VAL A 232 -11.11 11.36 9.54
C VAL A 232 -9.88 10.56 9.92
N ILE A 233 -9.68 10.23 11.20
CA ILE A 233 -8.53 9.42 11.62
C ILE A 233 -8.52 8.09 10.87
N PHE A 234 -9.66 7.39 10.83
CA PHE A 234 -9.74 6.09 10.15
C PHE A 234 -9.39 6.20 8.66
N THR A 235 -10.01 7.15 7.95
CA THR A 235 -9.76 7.35 6.52
C THR A 235 -8.30 7.66 6.21
N MET A 236 -7.60 8.41 7.09
CA MET A 236 -6.18 8.71 6.95
C MET A 236 -5.26 7.50 7.16
N ILE A 237 -5.58 6.61 8.11
CA ILE A 237 -4.80 5.38 8.35
C ILE A 237 -5.22 4.21 7.47
N SER A 238 -6.29 4.34 6.70
CA SER A 238 -6.90 3.27 5.90
C SER A 238 -5.93 2.55 4.96
N HIS A 239 -4.87 3.23 4.50
CA HIS A 239 -3.83 2.67 3.65
C HIS A 239 -3.05 1.50 4.28
N HIS A 240 -3.10 1.35 5.61
CA HIS A 240 -2.55 0.20 6.33
C HIS A 240 -3.48 -1.01 6.34
N TYR A 241 -4.71 -0.86 5.85
CA TYR A 241 -5.75 -1.89 5.87
C TYR A 241 -6.31 -2.15 4.46
N PRO A 242 -5.50 -2.69 3.51
CA PRO A 242 -5.93 -2.97 2.14
C PRO A 242 -7.18 -3.82 2.01
N GLN A 243 -7.45 -4.67 3.00
CA GLN A 243 -8.66 -5.47 3.08
C GLN A 243 -9.95 -4.64 3.17
N THR A 244 -9.89 -3.35 3.49
CA THR A 244 -11.06 -2.47 3.54
C THR A 244 -11.34 -1.84 2.17
N TYR A 245 -10.38 -1.05 1.67
CA TYR A 245 -10.54 -0.33 0.40
C TYR A 245 -10.37 -1.21 -0.84
N GLY A 246 -9.77 -2.40 -0.70
CA GLY A 246 -9.64 -3.40 -1.76
C GLY A 246 -10.75 -4.45 -1.78
N HIS A 247 -11.76 -4.36 -0.90
CA HIS A 247 -12.87 -5.30 -0.81
C HIS A 247 -13.90 -5.11 -1.96
N GLU A 248 -14.78 -6.07 -2.21
CA GLU A 248 -15.92 -5.88 -3.16
C GLU A 248 -16.95 -4.92 -2.58
N LEU A 249 -17.23 -5.08 -1.29
CA LEU A 249 -18.09 -4.21 -0.50
C LEU A 249 -17.32 -3.01 0.06
N LEU A 250 -16.47 -2.36 -0.73
CA LEU A 250 -15.66 -1.25 -0.19
C LEU A 250 -16.51 -0.05 0.25
N TRP A 251 -17.59 0.29 -0.48
CA TRP A 251 -18.44 1.42 -0.11
C TRP A 251 -19.29 1.16 1.15
N PRO A 252 -19.91 -0.03 1.38
CA PRO A 252 -20.61 -0.29 2.64
C PRO A 252 -19.65 -0.40 3.81
N ILE A 253 -18.45 -0.98 3.62
CA ILE A 253 -17.42 -1.06 4.66
C ILE A 253 -17.00 0.34 5.08
N LEU A 254 -16.77 1.25 4.12
CA LEU A 254 -16.45 2.66 4.41
C LEU A 254 -17.56 3.33 5.22
N LEU A 255 -18.81 3.18 4.80
CA LEU A 255 -19.97 3.76 5.50
C LEU A 255 -20.12 3.21 6.92
N LEU A 256 -19.92 1.90 7.08
CA LEU A 256 -19.99 1.22 8.38
C LEU A 256 -18.92 1.75 9.33
N LEU A 257 -17.70 1.95 8.84
CA LEU A 257 -16.57 2.49 9.61
C LEU A 257 -16.78 3.96 10.02
N ILE A 258 -17.33 4.77 9.11
CA ILE A 258 -17.72 6.16 9.43
C ILE A 258 -18.81 6.16 10.51
N THR A 259 -19.84 5.34 10.33
CA THR A 259 -20.96 5.24 11.29
C THR A 259 -20.46 4.78 12.66
N LEU A 260 -19.57 3.79 12.72
CA LEU A 260 -18.90 3.35 13.94
C LEU A 260 -18.14 4.51 14.61
N GLY A 261 -17.33 5.25 13.85
CA GLY A 261 -16.60 6.42 14.37
C GLY A 261 -17.54 7.48 14.96
N VAL A 262 -18.63 7.81 14.27
CA VAL A 262 -19.63 8.77 14.74
C VAL A 262 -20.34 8.29 16.00
N LEU A 263 -20.77 7.02 16.05
CA LEU A 263 -21.47 6.45 17.21
C LEU A 263 -20.58 6.33 18.44
N ILE A 264 -19.33 5.90 18.26
CA ILE A 264 -18.34 5.88 19.35
C ILE A 264 -18.17 7.30 19.89
N ARG A 265 -18.00 8.28 19.00
CA ARG A 265 -17.87 9.67 19.45
C ARG A 265 -19.13 10.19 20.14
N HIS A 266 -20.32 9.84 19.62
CA HIS A 266 -21.59 10.18 20.23
C HIS A 266 -21.67 9.68 21.67
N TYR A 267 -21.33 8.40 21.88
CA TYR A 267 -21.27 7.80 23.21
C TYR A 267 -20.36 8.60 24.15
N PHE A 268 -19.12 8.92 23.74
CA PHE A 268 -18.20 9.69 24.58
C PHE A 268 -18.72 11.10 24.92
N ASN A 269 -19.47 11.73 24.02
CA ASN A 269 -20.05 13.05 24.28
C ASN A 269 -21.21 13.00 25.30
N ILE A 270 -22.00 11.92 25.32
CA ILE A 270 -23.18 11.81 26.20
C ILE A 270 -22.99 10.89 27.41
N ARG A 271 -21.84 10.19 27.54
CA ARG A 271 -21.62 9.19 28.60
C ARG A 271 -21.81 9.74 30.02
N HIS A 272 -21.59 11.04 30.20
CA HIS A 272 -21.71 11.76 31.47
C HIS A 272 -23.16 12.16 31.80
N VAL A 273 -24.04 12.22 30.79
CA VAL A 273 -25.46 12.55 30.97
C VAL A 273 -26.16 11.38 31.66
N LYS A 274 -27.06 11.68 32.60
CA LYS A 274 -27.92 10.68 33.29
C LYS A 274 -29.06 10.20 32.37
N ASP A 275 -28.74 9.66 31.20
CA ASP A 275 -29.68 8.98 30.30
C ASP A 275 -29.36 7.48 30.25
N LYS A 276 -30.35 6.62 30.52
CA LYS A 276 -30.19 5.16 30.48
C LYS A 276 -29.99 4.64 29.04
N ARG A 277 -30.46 5.37 28.02
CA ARG A 277 -30.37 4.98 26.60
C ARG A 277 -28.94 4.98 26.05
N LYS A 278 -27.99 5.63 26.72
CA LYS A 278 -26.58 5.68 26.27
C LYS A 278 -25.91 4.30 26.17
N GLY A 279 -26.35 3.33 27.00
CA GLY A 279 -25.83 1.96 26.97
C GLY A 279 -26.16 1.22 25.66
N TRP A 280 -27.32 1.52 25.06
CA TRP A 280 -27.73 0.92 23.79
C TRP A 280 -26.78 1.26 22.64
N ILE A 281 -26.12 2.42 22.68
CA ILE A 281 -25.14 2.80 21.65
C ILE A 281 -23.99 1.80 21.61
N LEU A 282 -23.51 1.33 22.76
CA LEU A 282 -22.43 0.34 22.82
C LEU A 282 -22.86 -1.03 22.28
N ILE A 283 -24.11 -1.42 22.49
CA ILE A 283 -24.69 -2.65 21.92
C ILE A 283 -24.71 -2.55 20.39
N VAL A 284 -25.22 -1.43 19.85
CA VAL A 284 -25.24 -1.18 18.40
C VAL A 284 -23.82 -1.17 17.84
N VAL A 285 -22.88 -0.48 18.49
CA VAL A 285 -21.46 -0.47 18.08
C VAL A 285 -20.90 -1.89 18.06
N GLY A 286 -21.15 -2.71 19.09
CA GLY A 286 -20.72 -4.11 19.14
C GLY A 286 -21.27 -4.94 17.98
N ALA A 287 -22.56 -4.81 17.68
CA ALA A 287 -23.20 -5.48 16.54
C ALA A 287 -22.59 -5.06 15.19
N LEU A 288 -22.34 -3.76 15.01
CA LEU A 288 -21.70 -3.23 13.80
C LEU A 288 -20.25 -3.69 13.66
N VAL A 289 -19.49 -3.82 14.75
CA VAL A 289 -18.13 -4.38 14.75
C VAL A 289 -18.15 -5.87 14.37
N ILE A 290 -19.07 -6.67 14.95
CA ILE A 290 -19.22 -8.08 14.57
C ILE A 290 -19.59 -8.21 13.09
N THR A 291 -20.49 -7.37 12.61
CA THR A 291 -20.88 -7.31 11.20
C THR A 291 -19.66 -6.98 10.33
N LEU A 292 -18.88 -5.96 10.69
CA LEU A 292 -17.67 -5.57 9.96
C LEU A 292 -16.64 -6.72 9.91
N ILE A 293 -16.38 -7.38 11.05
CA ILE A 293 -15.46 -8.53 11.12
C ILE A 293 -15.95 -9.67 10.24
N SER A 294 -17.26 -9.94 10.27
CA SER A 294 -17.86 -11.01 9.46
C SER A 294 -17.78 -10.70 7.97
N LEU A 295 -18.04 -9.45 7.56
CA LEU A 295 -17.96 -9.00 6.17
C LEU A 295 -16.52 -8.97 5.64
N THR A 296 -15.54 -8.73 6.51
CA THR A 296 -14.12 -8.66 6.14
C THR A 296 -13.36 -9.95 6.41
N ARG A 297 -14.05 -11.01 6.84
CA ARG A 297 -13.44 -12.30 7.14
C ARG A 297 -12.85 -12.89 5.86
N PRO A 298 -11.57 -13.30 5.86
CA PRO A 298 -11.02 -14.03 4.73
C PRO A 298 -11.79 -15.35 4.55
N PRO A 299 -12.06 -15.78 3.30
CA PRO A 299 -12.78 -17.02 3.05
C PRO A 299 -12.09 -18.20 3.76
N SER A 300 -12.89 -19.07 4.39
CA SER A 300 -12.38 -20.24 5.12
C SER A 300 -11.70 -21.23 4.17
N ILE A 301 -10.51 -21.70 4.57
CA ILE A 301 -9.84 -22.82 3.90
C ILE A 301 -10.59 -24.10 4.28
N GLU A 302 -11.57 -24.52 3.49
CA GLU A 302 -12.22 -25.82 3.69
C GLU A 302 -11.20 -26.96 3.49
N LYS A 303 -11.32 -28.07 4.21
CA LYS A 303 -10.54 -29.28 3.91
C LYS A 303 -11.02 -29.86 2.57
N PRO A 304 -10.16 -30.40 1.70
CA PRO A 304 -10.60 -31.00 0.44
C PRO A 304 -11.49 -32.21 0.69
N SER A 305 -12.68 -32.23 0.07
CA SER A 305 -13.45 -33.45 -0.16
C SER A 305 -12.65 -34.39 -1.06
N LYS A 306 -12.71 -35.70 -0.77
CA LYS A 306 -11.90 -36.77 -1.40
C LYS A 306 -12.20 -37.04 -2.89
N THR A 307 -13.07 -36.27 -3.55
CA THR A 307 -13.70 -36.70 -4.82
C THR A 307 -13.28 -35.97 -6.10
N MET A 308 -12.21 -35.18 -6.12
CA MET A 308 -11.74 -34.57 -7.38
C MET A 308 -10.23 -34.73 -7.60
N GLN A 309 -9.86 -35.81 -8.30
CA GLN A 309 -8.61 -35.87 -9.06
C GLN A 309 -8.85 -35.30 -10.47
N PRO A 310 -8.16 -34.24 -10.91
CA PRO A 310 -8.28 -33.74 -12.28
C PRO A 310 -7.39 -34.54 -13.23
N LYS A 311 -8.01 -35.09 -14.28
CA LYS A 311 -7.36 -35.63 -15.48
C LYS A 311 -6.69 -34.47 -16.23
N ALA A 312 -5.38 -34.56 -16.48
CA ALA A 312 -4.62 -33.53 -17.18
C ALA A 312 -5.09 -33.41 -18.64
N ILE A 313 -5.55 -32.22 -19.04
CA ILE A 313 -5.77 -31.84 -20.44
C ILE A 313 -4.85 -30.65 -20.71
N LEU A 314 -3.83 -30.85 -21.55
CA LEU A 314 -2.98 -29.79 -22.10
C LEU A 314 -3.64 -29.26 -23.38
N PRO A 315 -3.74 -27.94 -23.60
CA PRO A 315 -4.14 -27.40 -24.90
C PRO A 315 -2.95 -27.42 -25.87
N GLU A 316 -3.23 -27.90 -27.08
CA GLU A 316 -2.34 -27.93 -28.24
C GLU A 316 -2.18 -26.52 -28.82
N VAL A 317 -0.93 -26.05 -28.99
CA VAL A 317 -0.63 -24.73 -29.55
C VAL A 317 -0.46 -24.86 -31.06
N GLN A 318 -1.41 -24.32 -31.82
CA GLN A 318 -1.25 -24.09 -33.26
C GLN A 318 -0.15 -23.05 -33.52
N LYS A 319 0.84 -23.43 -34.32
CA LYS A 319 1.82 -22.51 -34.91
C LYS A 319 1.12 -21.71 -36.00
N LYS A 320 1.16 -20.37 -35.92
CA LYS A 320 0.92 -19.49 -37.05
C LYS A 320 2.21 -18.71 -37.33
N ASP A 321 2.70 -18.86 -38.55
CA ASP A 321 3.90 -18.24 -39.07
C ASP A 321 3.76 -16.71 -39.11
N ILE A 322 4.74 -16.01 -38.56
CA ILE A 322 4.96 -14.57 -38.81
C ILE A 322 6.35 -14.47 -39.44
N LYS A 323 6.38 -14.21 -40.76
CA LYS A 323 7.58 -13.77 -41.47
C LYS A 323 7.85 -12.32 -41.06
N ALA A 324 9.07 -12.03 -40.62
CA ALA A 324 9.57 -10.69 -40.45
C ALA A 324 10.59 -10.41 -41.57
N ASP A 325 10.26 -9.45 -42.43
CA ASP A 325 11.20 -8.77 -43.32
C ASP A 325 12.17 -7.94 -42.48
N VAL A 326 13.46 -8.05 -42.78
CA VAL A 326 14.48 -7.12 -42.30
C VAL A 326 15.47 -6.86 -43.43
N ASP A 327 15.47 -5.64 -43.94
CA ASP A 327 16.49 -5.13 -44.87
C ASP A 327 17.85 -4.93 -44.18
N PRO A 328 18.98 -5.12 -44.90
CA PRO A 328 20.30 -5.07 -44.31
C PRO A 328 20.93 -3.66 -44.46
N ILE A 329 21.32 -3.04 -43.35
CA ILE A 329 22.30 -1.94 -43.37
C ILE A 329 23.66 -2.49 -43.00
N THR A 330 24.50 -2.65 -44.02
CA THR A 330 25.94 -2.88 -43.90
C THR A 330 26.69 -1.55 -43.87
N LYS A 331 27.63 -1.40 -42.92
CA LYS A 331 29.03 -0.99 -43.14
C LYS A 331 29.73 -0.82 -41.78
N ALA A 332 30.58 -1.78 -41.43
CA ALA A 332 31.60 -1.63 -40.40
C ALA A 332 32.98 -1.56 -41.07
N ALA A 333 33.75 -0.54 -40.72
CA ALA A 333 35.11 -0.32 -41.18
C ALA A 333 36.05 -1.41 -40.62
N LYS A 334 36.94 -1.91 -41.49
CA LYS A 334 37.98 -2.89 -41.14
C LYS A 334 39.14 -2.20 -40.42
N VAL A 335 39.51 -2.74 -39.26
CA VAL A 335 40.84 -2.56 -38.64
C VAL A 335 41.45 -3.95 -38.51
N PRO A 336 42.71 -4.19 -38.95
CA PRO A 336 43.29 -5.51 -38.93
C PRO A 336 43.77 -5.86 -37.52
N VAL A 337 43.22 -6.91 -36.92
CA VAL A 337 43.68 -7.47 -35.64
C VAL A 337 44.37 -8.80 -35.94
N LYS A 338 45.66 -8.89 -35.58
CA LYS A 338 46.44 -10.13 -35.56
C LYS A 338 45.68 -11.21 -34.78
N GLU A 339 45.49 -12.36 -35.42
CA GLU A 339 44.83 -13.53 -34.85
C GLU A 339 45.54 -14.03 -33.59
N ALA A 340 44.92 -13.84 -32.43
CA ALA A 340 45.22 -14.61 -31.24
C ALA A 340 44.52 -15.98 -31.38
N LYS A 341 45.29 -17.07 -31.28
CA LYS A 341 44.77 -18.45 -31.26
C LYS A 341 43.57 -18.53 -30.29
N SER A 342 42.38 -18.81 -30.80
CA SER A 342 41.18 -18.94 -29.97
C SER A 342 41.36 -20.10 -28.99
N ALA A 343 41.24 -19.86 -27.69
CA ALA A 343 41.21 -20.93 -26.69
C ALA A 343 40.10 -21.93 -27.04
N GLU A 344 40.40 -23.22 -27.00
CA GLU A 344 39.41 -24.28 -27.21
C GLU A 344 38.34 -24.21 -26.11
N LEU A 345 37.07 -24.11 -26.50
CA LEU A 345 35.94 -23.94 -25.61
C LEU A 345 35.08 -25.21 -25.57
N PHE A 346 34.62 -25.54 -24.38
CA PHE A 346 33.83 -26.73 -24.08
C PHE A 346 32.47 -26.33 -23.50
N ASP A 347 31.43 -27.05 -23.92
CA ASP A 347 30.11 -26.98 -23.30
C ASP A 347 30.03 -28.01 -22.18
N LEU A 348 29.56 -27.59 -21.01
CA LEU A 348 29.21 -28.45 -19.89
C LEU A 348 27.71 -28.73 -19.93
N THR A 349 27.35 -30.00 -20.07
CA THR A 349 25.95 -30.45 -20.04
C THR A 349 25.68 -31.26 -18.78
N GLY A 350 24.42 -31.51 -18.49
CA GLY A 350 24.08 -32.37 -17.37
C GLY A 350 22.60 -32.48 -17.08
N THR A 351 22.28 -33.29 -16.08
CA THR A 351 20.91 -33.49 -15.61
C THR A 351 20.85 -33.39 -14.10
N VAL A 352 19.83 -32.71 -13.58
CA VAL A 352 19.51 -32.67 -12.16
C VAL A 352 18.37 -33.65 -11.90
N TYR A 353 18.64 -34.65 -11.08
CA TYR A 353 17.71 -35.69 -10.69
C TYR A 353 17.07 -35.40 -9.34
N PHE A 354 15.94 -36.06 -9.12
CA PHE A 354 15.27 -36.15 -7.83
C PHE A 354 15.12 -37.62 -7.46
N LYS A 355 15.69 -38.03 -6.33
CA LYS A 355 15.61 -39.39 -5.79
C LYS A 355 14.38 -39.54 -4.90
N GLY A 356 13.66 -40.65 -5.09
CA GLY A 356 12.43 -40.95 -4.36
C GLY A 356 11.20 -40.21 -4.88
N SER A 357 10.11 -40.29 -4.11
CA SER A 357 8.84 -39.66 -4.47
C SER A 357 8.86 -38.17 -4.13
N PRO A 358 8.53 -37.27 -5.08
CA PRO A 358 8.44 -35.84 -4.79
C PRO A 358 7.33 -35.58 -3.76
N PRO A 359 7.47 -34.53 -2.93
CA PRO A 359 6.43 -34.17 -1.97
C PRO A 359 5.13 -33.83 -2.69
N GLU A 360 3.99 -34.17 -2.08
CA GLU A 360 2.69 -33.81 -2.64
C GLU A 360 2.59 -32.30 -2.87
N THR A 361 2.11 -31.93 -4.05
CA THR A 361 2.00 -30.53 -4.43
C THR A 361 0.87 -29.88 -3.65
N LYS A 362 1.21 -28.92 -2.78
CA LYS A 362 0.22 -28.20 -1.99
C LYS A 362 -0.70 -27.38 -2.89
N VAL A 363 -2.00 -27.63 -2.73
CA VAL A 363 -3.09 -26.88 -3.35
C VAL A 363 -3.26 -25.54 -2.63
N ILE A 364 -3.25 -24.45 -3.38
CA ILE A 364 -3.55 -23.10 -2.91
C ILE A 364 -4.92 -22.74 -3.47
N ARG A 365 -5.90 -22.54 -2.59
CA ARG A 365 -7.21 -22.03 -2.99
C ARG A 365 -7.17 -20.52 -3.02
N LEU A 366 -7.47 -19.99 -4.19
CA LEU A 366 -7.46 -18.57 -4.45
C LEU A 366 -8.75 -17.91 -3.92
N PRO A 367 -8.67 -16.71 -3.33
CA PRO A 367 -9.85 -15.94 -2.97
C PRO A 367 -10.61 -15.49 -4.24
N LYS A 368 -11.91 -15.18 -4.13
CA LYS A 368 -12.82 -14.91 -5.27
C LYS A 368 -12.30 -13.91 -6.31
N LYS A 369 -11.59 -12.86 -5.90
CA LYS A 369 -11.00 -11.84 -6.79
C LYS A 369 -9.76 -12.32 -7.55
N CYS A 370 -9.12 -13.36 -7.06
CA CYS A 370 -7.93 -13.97 -7.64
C CYS A 370 -8.40 -15.19 -8.44
N LYS A 371 -8.68 -15.01 -9.74
CA LYS A 371 -9.04 -16.13 -10.63
C LYS A 371 -7.85 -16.40 -11.54
N SER A 372 -7.24 -17.56 -11.39
CA SER A 372 -6.30 -18.04 -12.40
C SER A 372 -7.06 -18.41 -13.66
N SER A 373 -6.37 -18.49 -14.79
CA SER A 373 -6.87 -19.09 -16.02
C SER A 373 -7.35 -20.55 -15.83
N GLN A 374 -6.98 -21.20 -14.72
CA GLN A 374 -7.33 -22.56 -14.34
C GLN A 374 -8.43 -22.61 -13.26
N GLY A 375 -9.07 -21.47 -12.97
CA GLY A 375 -10.10 -21.32 -11.95
C GLY A 375 -9.57 -20.82 -10.60
N SER A 376 -10.21 -21.24 -9.51
CA SER A 376 -9.94 -20.78 -8.14
C SER A 376 -8.86 -21.59 -7.41
N ILE A 377 -8.09 -22.41 -8.13
CA ILE A 377 -7.03 -23.24 -7.57
C ILE A 377 -5.72 -22.98 -8.33
N VAL A 378 -4.64 -22.80 -7.58
CA VAL A 378 -3.27 -22.87 -8.09
C VAL A 378 -2.44 -23.81 -7.24
N TYR A 379 -1.29 -24.22 -7.77
CA TYR A 379 -0.38 -25.13 -7.10
C TYR A 379 0.88 -24.39 -6.70
N ASP A 380 1.40 -24.70 -5.50
CA ASP A 380 2.64 -24.08 -5.01
C ASP A 380 3.84 -24.40 -5.92
N ASN A 381 3.83 -25.54 -6.63
CA ASN A 381 4.81 -25.87 -7.69
C ASN A 381 6.28 -25.63 -7.30
N ARG A 382 6.60 -25.81 -6.00
CA ARG A 382 7.94 -25.64 -5.44
C ARG A 382 8.92 -26.72 -5.85
N VAL A 383 8.39 -27.91 -6.11
CA VAL A 383 9.15 -29.09 -6.49
C VAL A 383 8.44 -29.64 -7.72
N LEU A 384 9.08 -29.51 -8.88
CA LEU A 384 8.54 -29.98 -10.16
C LEU A 384 9.44 -31.09 -10.67
N VAL A 385 8.97 -32.33 -10.49
CA VAL A 385 9.70 -33.54 -10.87
C VAL A 385 8.93 -34.28 -11.95
N GLN A 386 9.61 -34.62 -13.04
CA GLN A 386 9.06 -35.44 -14.12
C GLN A 386 9.99 -36.62 -14.39
N LYS A 387 9.51 -37.86 -14.25
CA LYS A 387 10.32 -39.08 -14.46
C LYS A 387 11.67 -39.05 -13.70
N GLY A 388 11.65 -38.61 -12.44
CA GLY A 388 12.84 -38.48 -11.60
C GLY A 388 13.79 -37.31 -11.94
N LYS A 389 13.38 -36.38 -12.81
CA LYS A 389 14.19 -35.22 -13.25
C LYS A 389 13.59 -33.92 -12.72
N LEU A 390 14.44 -33.02 -12.20
CA LEU A 390 14.04 -31.84 -11.43
C LEU A 390 14.14 -30.54 -12.25
N LYS A 391 13.01 -29.86 -12.43
CA LYS A 391 12.92 -28.54 -13.08
C LYS A 391 13.22 -27.41 -12.09
N ASN A 392 13.61 -26.23 -12.59
CA ASN A 392 13.85 -24.99 -11.83
C ASN A 392 15.04 -25.05 -10.86
N ALA A 393 15.99 -25.98 -11.06
CA ALA A 393 17.28 -25.92 -10.40
C ALA A 393 18.20 -24.96 -11.17
N ILE A 394 18.98 -24.16 -10.46
CA ILE A 394 19.99 -23.28 -11.06
C ILE A 394 21.35 -23.96 -10.92
N VAL A 395 22.08 -24.11 -12.02
CA VAL A 395 23.43 -24.69 -12.05
C VAL A 395 24.40 -23.65 -12.57
N TRP A 396 25.52 -23.44 -11.87
CA TRP A 396 26.53 -22.46 -12.28
C TRP A 396 27.95 -22.90 -11.89
N VAL A 397 28.93 -22.31 -12.57
CA VAL A 397 30.34 -22.46 -12.21
C VAL A 397 30.64 -21.58 -11.01
N LEU A 398 30.94 -22.18 -9.86
CA LEU A 398 31.27 -21.51 -8.61
C LEU A 398 32.75 -21.09 -8.53
N LYS A 399 33.66 -21.91 -9.08
CA LYS A 399 35.12 -21.68 -9.09
C LYS A 399 35.73 -22.16 -10.39
N GLY A 400 36.85 -21.55 -10.79
CA GLY A 400 37.61 -21.88 -12.01
C GLY A 400 37.29 -20.95 -13.18
N HIS A 401 36.37 -19.99 -13.01
CA HIS A 401 35.97 -19.04 -14.05
C HIS A 401 36.59 -17.65 -13.88
N GLU A 402 37.41 -17.43 -12.85
CA GLU A 402 37.86 -16.11 -12.38
C GLU A 402 38.76 -15.41 -13.41
N GLN A 403 39.52 -16.19 -14.18
CA GLN A 403 40.42 -15.67 -15.23
C GLN A 403 39.74 -15.60 -16.61
N ILE A 404 38.48 -16.03 -16.72
CA ILE A 404 37.78 -16.02 -18.00
C ILE A 404 37.20 -14.63 -18.25
N LYS A 405 37.57 -14.01 -19.38
CA LYS A 405 36.98 -12.75 -19.81
C LYS A 405 35.48 -12.93 -20.11
N VAL A 406 34.63 -12.22 -19.36
CA VAL A 406 33.18 -12.31 -19.50
C VAL A 406 32.64 -11.24 -20.46
N SER A 407 31.62 -11.59 -21.25
CA SER A 407 30.89 -10.64 -22.09
C SER A 407 30.07 -9.66 -21.23
N PRO A 408 29.65 -8.49 -21.74
CA PRO A 408 28.68 -7.61 -21.06
C PRO A 408 27.31 -8.28 -20.80
N PRO A 409 26.52 -7.80 -19.83
CA PRO A 409 25.20 -8.37 -19.55
C PRO A 409 24.23 -8.13 -20.70
N PRO A 410 23.26 -9.02 -20.95
CA PRO A 410 22.21 -8.77 -21.93
C PRO A 410 21.48 -7.46 -21.65
N LEU A 411 21.27 -6.65 -22.69
CA LEU A 411 20.45 -5.43 -22.60
C LEU A 411 18.95 -5.75 -22.54
N LYS A 412 18.54 -6.90 -23.11
CA LYS A 412 17.15 -7.35 -23.09
C LYS A 412 16.72 -7.63 -21.64
N PRO A 413 15.65 -7.00 -21.15
CA PRO A 413 15.15 -7.26 -19.82
C PRO A 413 14.72 -8.72 -19.62
N PHE A 414 15.01 -9.27 -18.45
CA PHE A 414 14.36 -10.49 -18.00
C PHE A 414 12.96 -10.13 -17.48
N GLU A 415 11.92 -10.76 -17.99
CA GLU A 415 10.54 -10.52 -17.55
C GLU A 415 10.14 -11.49 -16.43
N LEU A 416 9.58 -10.95 -15.36
CA LEU A 416 9.06 -11.70 -14.21
C LEU A 416 7.64 -11.23 -13.90
N ASP A 417 6.66 -12.03 -14.30
CA ASP A 417 5.26 -11.64 -14.35
C ASP A 417 4.48 -12.14 -13.13
N GLN A 418 3.57 -11.32 -12.61
CA GLN A 418 2.53 -11.66 -11.66
C GLN A 418 1.28 -11.96 -12.49
N LYS A 419 1.04 -13.25 -12.73
CA LYS A 419 -0.03 -13.74 -13.59
C LYS A 419 -0.62 -15.01 -13.02
N ASP A 420 -1.94 -15.11 -13.05
CA ASP A 420 -2.71 -16.20 -12.47
C ASP A 420 -2.45 -16.34 -10.97
N CYS A 421 -2.32 -15.22 -10.25
CA CYS A 421 -2.06 -15.19 -8.82
C CYS A 421 -0.76 -15.88 -8.39
N ILE A 422 0.22 -16.01 -9.29
CA ILE A 422 1.55 -16.56 -9.04
C ILE A 422 2.63 -15.76 -9.78
N TYR A 423 3.90 -15.96 -9.43
CA TYR A 423 5.00 -15.42 -10.23
C TYR A 423 5.38 -16.39 -11.36
N LYS A 424 5.57 -15.86 -12.57
CA LYS A 424 5.99 -16.59 -13.77
C LYS A 424 7.19 -15.88 -14.41
N PRO A 425 8.36 -16.53 -14.52
CA PRO A 425 8.71 -17.82 -13.93
C PRO A 425 8.87 -17.73 -12.40
N ARG A 426 8.79 -18.88 -11.70
CA ARG A 426 9.00 -18.95 -10.24
C ARG A 426 10.48 -18.76 -9.84
N VAL A 427 11.39 -19.16 -10.72
CA VAL A 427 12.83 -19.03 -10.55
C VAL A 427 13.38 -18.27 -11.74
N ALA A 428 14.22 -17.27 -11.46
CA ALA A 428 14.87 -16.44 -12.43
C ALA A 428 16.39 -16.46 -12.19
N ALA A 429 17.16 -16.49 -13.27
CA ALA A 429 18.61 -16.36 -13.25
C ALA A 429 19.00 -15.25 -14.23
N VAL A 430 19.70 -14.22 -13.75
CA VAL A 430 20.01 -13.01 -14.51
C VAL A 430 21.46 -12.60 -14.29
N ARG A 431 22.00 -11.80 -15.22
CA ARG A 431 23.32 -11.20 -15.08
C ARG A 431 23.25 -9.94 -14.21
N ALA A 432 24.28 -9.68 -13.40
CA ALA A 432 24.45 -8.38 -12.77
C ALA A 432 24.49 -7.27 -13.83
N GLY A 433 23.69 -6.23 -13.67
CA GLY A 433 23.50 -5.17 -14.65
C GLY A 433 22.41 -5.46 -15.71
N GLN A 434 21.89 -6.68 -15.81
CA GLN A 434 20.76 -6.98 -16.69
C GLN A 434 19.46 -6.39 -16.10
N PRO A 435 18.65 -5.68 -16.89
CA PRO A 435 17.35 -5.19 -16.41
C PRO A 435 16.39 -6.35 -16.09
N VAL A 436 15.63 -6.23 -15.02
CA VAL A 436 14.53 -7.15 -14.66
C VAL A 436 13.23 -6.36 -14.63
N THR A 437 12.33 -6.69 -15.55
CA THR A 437 11.00 -6.08 -15.64
C THR A 437 10.01 -6.95 -14.89
N PHE A 438 9.46 -6.42 -13.81
CA PHE A 438 8.32 -7.02 -13.13
C PHE A 438 7.04 -6.54 -13.80
N ILE A 439 6.17 -7.48 -14.10
CA ILE A 439 4.89 -7.23 -14.80
C ILE A 439 3.78 -7.70 -13.87
N ASN A 440 2.65 -7.00 -13.89
CA ASN A 440 1.41 -7.51 -13.31
C ASN A 440 0.39 -7.72 -14.42
N SER A 441 0.28 -8.93 -14.94
CA SER A 441 -0.72 -9.27 -15.96
C SER A 441 -2.09 -9.59 -15.35
N ASP A 442 -2.20 -9.70 -14.02
CA ASP A 442 -3.47 -9.86 -13.33
C ASP A 442 -4.24 -8.53 -13.25
N SER A 443 -5.58 -8.59 -13.27
CA SER A 443 -6.47 -7.42 -13.26
C SER A 443 -6.73 -6.86 -11.86
N PHE A 444 -5.82 -7.08 -10.91
CA PHE A 444 -5.99 -6.61 -9.55
C PHE A 444 -4.63 -6.29 -8.91
N PHE A 445 -4.69 -5.65 -7.75
CA PHE A 445 -3.51 -5.14 -7.08
C PHE A 445 -2.58 -6.26 -6.61
N HIS A 446 -1.32 -6.17 -6.99
CA HIS A 446 -0.21 -6.89 -6.38
C HIS A 446 0.83 -5.92 -5.82
N ASN A 447 1.86 -6.45 -5.19
CA ASN A 447 3.08 -5.70 -4.97
C ASN A 447 4.30 -6.60 -5.16
N VAL A 448 5.43 -5.98 -5.53
CA VAL A 448 6.72 -6.64 -5.61
C VAL A 448 7.54 -6.18 -4.43
N LYS A 449 7.70 -7.08 -3.45
CA LYS A 449 8.60 -6.92 -2.31
C LYS A 449 9.80 -7.82 -2.47
N THR A 450 10.97 -7.25 -2.66
CA THR A 450 12.24 -7.99 -2.68
C THR A 450 12.89 -8.00 -1.30
N LYS A 451 13.56 -9.11 -0.97
CA LYS A 451 14.45 -9.24 0.17
C LYS A 451 15.83 -9.65 -0.33
N ALA A 452 16.71 -8.66 -0.45
CA ALA A 452 18.10 -8.78 -0.84
C ALA A 452 19.01 -8.36 0.32
N LYS A 453 20.17 -9.00 0.44
CA LYS A 453 21.25 -8.72 1.39
C LYS A 453 22.31 -7.80 0.80
N LEU A 454 22.64 -7.94 -0.49
CA LEU A 454 23.72 -7.21 -1.15
C LEU A 454 23.19 -6.13 -2.10
N ASN A 455 22.05 -6.38 -2.73
CA ASN A 455 21.36 -5.42 -3.59
C ASN A 455 20.29 -4.60 -2.82
N LYS A 456 19.86 -3.46 -3.39
CA LYS A 456 18.78 -2.64 -2.83
C LYS A 456 17.47 -3.43 -2.82
N SER A 457 16.92 -3.68 -1.64
CA SER A 457 15.56 -4.18 -1.48
C SER A 457 14.55 -3.10 -1.81
N PHE A 458 13.38 -3.48 -2.31
CA PHE A 458 12.28 -2.55 -2.62
C PHE A 458 10.92 -3.19 -2.36
N ASN A 459 9.92 -2.36 -2.15
CA ASN A 459 8.52 -2.77 -1.97
C ASN A 459 7.62 -1.82 -2.77
N ILE A 460 7.19 -2.26 -3.95
CA ILE A 460 6.48 -1.40 -4.91
C ILE A 460 5.13 -2.02 -5.22
N GLY A 461 4.07 -1.23 -5.13
CA GLY A 461 2.73 -1.64 -5.54
C GLY A 461 2.64 -1.76 -7.06
N MET A 462 1.93 -2.78 -7.52
CA MET A 462 1.61 -3.07 -8.92
C MET A 462 0.08 -2.99 -9.05
N PRO A 463 -0.47 -1.78 -9.24
CA PRO A 463 -1.86 -1.51 -8.91
C PRO A 463 -2.88 -2.14 -9.85
N LYS A 464 -2.55 -2.25 -11.15
CA LYS A 464 -3.47 -2.70 -12.20
C LYS A 464 -2.80 -3.66 -13.19
N LYS A 465 -3.61 -4.24 -14.07
CA LYS A 465 -3.14 -5.00 -15.23
C LYS A 465 -2.13 -4.18 -16.05
N ASP A 466 -1.13 -4.89 -16.56
CA ASP A 466 -0.03 -4.36 -17.36
C ASP A 466 0.85 -3.33 -16.63
N SER A 467 0.75 -3.22 -15.29
CA SER A 467 1.71 -2.45 -14.51
C SER A 467 3.11 -3.04 -14.73
N ARG A 468 4.08 -2.17 -15.05
CA ARG A 468 5.47 -2.56 -15.30
C ARG A 468 6.42 -1.74 -14.45
N ILE A 469 7.36 -2.41 -13.80
CA ILE A 469 8.48 -1.76 -13.12
C ILE A 469 9.78 -2.45 -13.52
N THR A 470 10.78 -1.67 -13.91
CA THR A 470 12.10 -2.18 -14.26
C THR A 470 13.08 -1.88 -13.15
N LYS A 471 13.80 -2.90 -12.69
CA LYS A 471 14.87 -2.77 -11.68
C LYS A 471 16.11 -3.51 -12.16
N THR A 472 17.27 -3.04 -11.72
CA THR A 472 18.55 -3.65 -12.05
C THR A 472 19.26 -4.05 -10.76
N PHE A 473 19.76 -5.28 -10.72
CA PHE A 473 20.60 -5.78 -9.64
C PHE A 473 22.06 -5.69 -10.08
N LEU A 474 22.91 -5.01 -9.30
CA LEU A 474 24.28 -4.69 -9.68
C LEU A 474 25.31 -5.62 -9.01
N LYS A 475 24.94 -6.28 -7.92
CA LYS A 475 25.83 -7.19 -7.18
C LYS A 475 25.38 -8.62 -7.37
N GLU A 476 26.35 -9.51 -7.50
CA GLU A 476 26.11 -10.95 -7.45
C GLU A 476 25.46 -11.31 -6.12
N GLU A 477 24.33 -12.00 -6.19
CA GLU A 477 23.57 -12.40 -5.02
C GLU A 477 22.67 -13.57 -5.38
N ILE A 478 22.89 -14.70 -4.72
CA ILE A 478 22.15 -15.92 -4.98
C ILE A 478 20.99 -15.99 -4.00
N VAL A 479 19.77 -16.02 -4.56
CA VAL A 479 18.47 -16.07 -3.87
C VAL A 479 18.00 -14.73 -3.29
N ILE A 480 17.78 -13.75 -4.16
CA ILE A 480 16.87 -12.62 -3.85
C ILE A 480 15.44 -13.15 -3.90
N LYS A 481 14.71 -13.05 -2.79
CA LYS A 481 13.29 -13.45 -2.75
C LYS A 481 12.40 -12.29 -3.18
N ALA A 482 11.58 -12.50 -4.20
CA ALA A 482 10.47 -11.61 -4.55
C ALA A 482 9.17 -12.18 -3.98
N LYS A 483 8.36 -11.35 -3.31
CA LYS A 483 7.09 -11.75 -2.67
C LYS A 483 6.00 -10.73 -2.96
N CYS A 484 4.74 -11.18 -2.95
CA CYS A 484 3.59 -10.29 -2.79
C CYS A 484 3.26 -10.21 -1.28
N SER A 485 3.08 -9.00 -0.76
CA SER A 485 2.63 -8.76 0.62
C SER A 485 1.12 -8.89 0.77
N VAL A 486 0.37 -8.70 -0.32
CA VAL A 486 -1.09 -8.89 -0.36
C VAL A 486 -1.46 -10.36 -0.54
N HIS A 487 -0.66 -11.12 -1.29
CA HIS A 487 -0.88 -12.53 -1.61
C HIS A 487 0.29 -13.38 -1.09
N PRO A 488 0.26 -13.87 0.17
CA PRO A 488 1.43 -14.47 0.84
C PRO A 488 2.02 -15.71 0.15
N TRP A 489 1.23 -16.40 -0.67
CA TRP A 489 1.67 -17.56 -1.45
C TRP A 489 2.53 -17.18 -2.67
N MET A 490 2.39 -15.96 -3.18
CA MET A 490 3.13 -15.50 -4.36
C MET A 490 4.58 -15.22 -3.99
N ARG A 491 5.47 -16.05 -4.54
CA ARG A 491 6.91 -15.94 -4.34
C ARG A 491 7.68 -16.37 -5.58
N ALA A 492 8.79 -15.68 -5.82
CA ALA A 492 9.81 -16.07 -6.78
C ALA A 492 11.20 -15.96 -6.15
N SER A 493 12.17 -16.65 -6.75
CA SER A 493 13.58 -16.56 -6.41
C SER A 493 14.37 -16.03 -7.62
N ILE A 494 15.19 -15.02 -7.40
CA ILE A 494 16.05 -14.43 -8.43
C ILE A 494 17.51 -14.70 -8.02
N ALA A 495 18.29 -15.29 -8.90
CA ALA A 495 19.74 -15.40 -8.76
C ALA A 495 20.42 -14.43 -9.72
N VAL A 496 21.36 -13.63 -9.19
CA VAL A 496 22.09 -12.62 -9.95
C VAL A 496 23.55 -13.05 -10.02
N PHE A 497 24.10 -13.20 -11.23
CA PHE A 497 25.48 -13.66 -11.47
C PHE A 497 26.33 -12.59 -12.17
N LYS A 498 27.60 -12.43 -11.79
CA LYS A 498 28.52 -11.52 -12.52
C LYS A 498 28.96 -12.09 -13.87
N HIS A 499 28.96 -13.41 -14.01
CA HIS A 499 29.44 -14.13 -15.18
C HIS A 499 28.29 -14.86 -15.91
N PRO A 500 28.43 -15.25 -17.19
CA PRO A 500 27.39 -15.95 -17.96
C PRO A 500 27.38 -17.47 -17.77
N PHE A 501 28.29 -18.03 -16.96
CA PHE A 501 28.45 -19.49 -16.81
C PHE A 501 27.43 -20.10 -15.83
N PHE A 502 26.15 -19.96 -16.17
CA PHE A 502 25.03 -20.54 -15.43
C PHE A 502 23.91 -21.01 -16.39
N SER A 503 23.07 -21.91 -15.91
CA SER A 503 21.89 -22.43 -16.62
C SER A 503 20.81 -22.78 -15.60
N MET A 504 19.55 -22.72 -16.03
CA MET A 504 18.43 -23.28 -15.28
C MET A 504 18.00 -24.59 -15.91
N THR A 505 17.56 -25.55 -15.10
CA THR A 505 17.07 -26.82 -15.64
C THR A 505 15.71 -26.69 -16.30
N ASP A 506 15.57 -27.37 -17.44
CA ASP A 506 14.32 -27.44 -18.19
C ASP A 506 13.35 -28.50 -17.60
N GLN A 507 12.29 -28.83 -18.35
CA GLN A 507 11.30 -29.84 -17.94
C GLN A 507 11.90 -31.26 -17.79
N ASN A 508 13.01 -31.54 -18.48
CA ASN A 508 13.74 -32.79 -18.43
C ASN A 508 14.88 -32.76 -17.39
N GLY A 509 14.93 -31.74 -16.54
CA GLY A 509 16.01 -31.53 -15.58
C GLY A 509 17.36 -31.25 -16.24
N SER A 510 17.40 -31.01 -17.55
CA SER A 510 18.63 -30.85 -18.30
C SER A 510 19.14 -29.41 -18.24
N PHE A 511 20.46 -29.24 -18.17
CA PHE A 511 21.12 -27.94 -18.21
C PHE A 511 22.30 -27.94 -19.19
N LYS A 512 22.67 -26.76 -19.70
CA LYS A 512 23.82 -26.57 -20.58
C LYS A 512 24.49 -25.24 -20.31
N ILE A 513 25.75 -25.27 -19.89
CA ILE A 513 26.61 -24.10 -19.69
C ILE A 513 27.63 -24.07 -20.83
N LYS A 514 27.64 -22.99 -21.61
CA LYS A 514 28.47 -22.89 -22.82
C LYS A 514 29.77 -22.14 -22.57
N GLY A 515 30.77 -22.43 -23.40
CA GLY A 515 31.94 -21.56 -23.57
C GLY A 515 32.94 -21.57 -22.42
N LEU A 516 33.18 -22.75 -21.81
CA LEU A 516 34.19 -22.91 -20.77
C LEU A 516 35.52 -23.38 -21.38
N PRO A 517 36.64 -22.67 -21.20
CA PRO A 517 37.96 -23.13 -21.63
C PRO A 517 38.38 -24.45 -20.95
N LYS A 518 39.46 -25.05 -21.44
CA LYS A 518 40.14 -26.14 -20.73
C LYS A 518 40.48 -25.73 -19.30
N GLY A 519 40.11 -26.54 -18.31
CA GLY A 519 40.34 -26.20 -16.90
C GLY A 519 39.58 -27.08 -15.91
N SER A 520 39.81 -26.86 -14.63
CA SER A 520 39.06 -27.52 -13.54
C SER A 520 38.06 -26.54 -12.94
N TYR A 521 36.82 -26.98 -12.79
CA TYR A 521 35.69 -26.17 -12.37
C TYR A 521 34.98 -26.79 -11.19
N THR A 522 34.64 -25.98 -10.19
CA THR A 522 33.63 -26.35 -9.20
C THR A 522 32.28 -25.83 -9.70
N VAL A 523 31.31 -26.73 -9.85
CA VAL A 523 29.97 -26.44 -10.35
C VAL A 523 28.98 -26.67 -9.22
N ARG A 524 28.14 -25.67 -8.96
CA ARG A 524 27.12 -25.70 -7.92
C ARG A 524 25.75 -25.79 -8.56
N SER A 525 24.92 -26.68 -8.03
CA SER A 525 23.48 -26.72 -8.26
C SER A 525 22.77 -26.15 -7.04
N TRP A 526 21.69 -25.39 -7.24
CA TRP A 526 20.79 -24.92 -6.19
C TRP A 526 19.33 -25.20 -6.53
N HIS A 527 18.56 -25.63 -5.54
CA HIS A 527 17.11 -25.73 -5.61
C HIS A 527 16.45 -25.02 -4.41
N GLU A 528 15.30 -24.37 -4.64
CA GLU A 528 14.67 -23.50 -3.64
C GLU A 528 14.25 -24.18 -2.34
N VAL A 529 14.04 -25.50 -2.38
CA VAL A 529 13.66 -26.34 -1.23
C VAL A 529 14.86 -27.06 -0.62
N TYR A 530 15.79 -27.53 -1.45
CA TYR A 530 16.80 -28.52 -1.05
C TYR A 530 18.20 -27.93 -0.84
N GLY A 531 18.39 -26.64 -1.13
CA GLY A 531 19.66 -25.96 -0.91
C GLY A 531 20.64 -26.18 -2.06
N VAL A 532 21.93 -26.34 -1.75
CA VAL A 532 23.01 -26.41 -2.73
C VAL A 532 23.70 -27.78 -2.74
N ILE A 533 24.23 -28.17 -3.89
CA ILE A 533 25.13 -29.32 -4.07
C ILE A 533 26.28 -28.89 -4.97
N ASP A 534 27.52 -29.19 -4.57
CA ASP A 534 28.73 -28.88 -5.32
C ASP A 534 29.35 -30.14 -5.91
N GLN A 535 29.87 -30.04 -7.13
CA GLN A 535 30.66 -31.07 -7.78
C GLN A 535 31.82 -30.45 -8.56
N THR A 536 32.89 -31.20 -8.76
CA THR A 536 34.04 -30.76 -9.56
C THR A 536 34.11 -31.50 -10.89
N ILE A 537 34.51 -30.80 -11.95
CA ILE A 537 34.77 -31.39 -13.27
C ILE A 537 36.00 -30.75 -13.91
N SER A 538 36.81 -31.55 -14.58
CA SER A 538 37.88 -31.06 -15.47
C SER A 538 37.43 -31.16 -16.91
N LEU A 539 37.56 -30.08 -17.67
CA LEU A 539 37.21 -29.99 -19.09
C LEU A 539 38.49 -29.97 -19.96
N PRO A 540 38.57 -30.74 -21.05
CA PRO A 540 37.61 -31.78 -21.42
C PRO A 540 37.71 -33.01 -20.51
N LYS A 541 36.58 -33.68 -20.27
CA LYS A 541 36.51 -34.95 -19.52
C LYS A 541 36.47 -36.12 -20.49
N LYS A 542 37.30 -37.15 -20.26
CA LYS A 542 37.26 -38.42 -21.01
C LYS A 542 35.87 -39.06 -20.82
N GLY A 543 35.15 -39.29 -21.93
CA GLY A 543 33.77 -39.79 -21.90
C GLY A 543 32.66 -38.71 -21.91
N GLY A 544 33.02 -37.43 -22.09
CA GLY A 544 32.07 -36.33 -22.29
C GLY A 544 31.97 -35.37 -21.12
N ASN A 545 31.71 -34.10 -21.44
CA ASN A 545 31.65 -32.99 -20.49
C ASN A 545 30.30 -32.92 -19.77
N THR A 546 29.93 -34.01 -19.09
CA THR A 546 28.62 -34.17 -18.45
C THR A 546 28.74 -34.27 -16.92
N LEU A 547 27.84 -33.58 -16.20
CA LEU A 547 27.66 -33.67 -14.75
C LEU A 547 26.22 -34.04 -14.37
N SER A 548 26.05 -34.72 -13.23
CA SER A 548 24.74 -35.09 -12.71
C SER A 548 24.61 -34.75 -11.24
N PHE A 549 23.56 -34.00 -10.90
CA PHE A 549 23.22 -33.67 -9.50
C PHE A 549 21.99 -34.49 -9.08
N SER A 550 21.84 -34.78 -7.79
CA SER A 550 20.67 -35.48 -7.27
C SER A 550 20.23 -34.88 -5.95
N TYR A 551 18.98 -34.42 -5.88
CA TYR A 551 18.33 -34.02 -4.63
C TYR A 551 17.43 -35.14 -4.12
N GLU A 552 17.17 -35.17 -2.82
CA GLU A 552 16.25 -36.09 -2.17
C GLU A 552 15.45 -35.37 -1.08
N ASN A 553 14.33 -35.96 -0.64
CA ASN A 553 13.61 -35.43 0.52
C ASN A 553 14.47 -35.63 1.78
N LYS A 554 14.56 -34.57 2.60
CA LYS A 554 15.15 -34.62 3.93
C LYS A 554 14.13 -35.07 4.96
#